data_AF-A0AAV6C9R8-F1
#
_entry.id   AF-A0AAV6C9R8-F1
#
_cell.length_a   1.000
_cell.length_b   1.000
_cell.length_c   1.000
_cell.angle_alpha   90.00
_cell.angle_beta   90.00
_cell.angle_gamma   90.00
#
_symmetry.space_group_name_H-M   'P 1'
#
loop_
_entity.id
_entity.type
_entity.pdbx_description
1 polymer ?
#
loop_
_entity_poly.entity_id
_entity_poly.type
_entity_poly.pdbx_seq_one_letter_code
_entity_poly.pdbx_strand_id
1 'polypeptide(L)'
;MKKPAETTRESGSIRVGPAGWSYEDWNGIVYPSRRPAGFHEAAYLADFFDTIEVNTSFYYPLRPDHARQWLDRVAHNLSFLFTAKLWQKFTHEQSGTLADEQAVREGFRPLLEAQKLGAVLLQFPYSFHRTAKSVAALRAVLDRFADMPLVVEVRHASWNDKEFYAMIAERGVGFCNIDQPLIGRSLRPTSRSTAAAGYIRLHGRRYDSWFSDDPTTPPEERYNYLYREDELQPWAERIRKVAARSRTTFVITNNHFQGKAIVNALQLISLLSGAKVKVPEALRHQYPELDSISSEPAQEPTLFPNPPR
;
A
#
# COMPACT_ATOMS: atom_id res chain seq x y z
N MET A 1 -35.06 31.02 -5.13
CA MET A 1 -34.45 29.68 -5.03
C MET A 1 -33.11 29.82 -4.31
N LYS A 2 -33.00 29.29 -3.08
CA LYS A 2 -31.72 29.28 -2.33
C LYS A 2 -30.81 28.22 -2.95
N LYS A 3 -29.58 28.60 -3.33
CA LYS A 3 -28.52 27.64 -3.69
C LYS A 3 -28.36 26.66 -2.52
N PRO A 4 -28.27 25.34 -2.76
CA PRO A 4 -27.93 24.42 -1.68
C PRO A 4 -26.54 24.80 -1.16
N ALA A 5 -26.42 24.89 0.16
CA ALA A 5 -25.14 25.11 0.82
C ALA A 5 -24.16 24.02 0.37
N GLU A 6 -23.02 24.43 -0.17
CA GLU A 6 -21.86 23.55 -0.31
C GLU A 6 -21.51 23.08 1.10
N THR A 7 -21.93 21.86 1.42
CA THR A 7 -21.43 21.15 2.59
C THR A 7 -19.95 20.98 2.30
N THR A 8 -19.10 21.73 3.00
CA THR A 8 -17.67 21.50 3.09
C THR A 8 -17.49 20.07 3.61
N ARG A 9 -17.42 19.09 2.71
CA ARG A 9 -17.05 17.73 3.08
C ARG A 9 -15.67 17.85 3.71
N GLU A 10 -15.55 17.50 4.98
CA GLU A 10 -14.24 17.24 5.58
C GLU A 10 -13.47 16.31 4.63
N SER A 11 -12.26 16.72 4.26
CA SER A 11 -11.41 15.92 3.38
C SER A 11 -11.19 14.54 4.02
N GLY A 12 -11.40 13.47 3.25
CA GLY A 12 -11.19 12.11 3.76
C GLY A 12 -9.79 11.90 4.30
N SER A 13 -9.66 11.04 5.31
CA SER A 13 -8.37 10.70 5.92
C SER A 13 -7.40 10.09 4.90
N ILE A 14 -6.13 10.47 4.93
CA ILE A 14 -5.08 9.91 4.07
C ILE A 14 -4.11 9.13 4.95
N ARG A 15 -3.79 7.90 4.55
CA ARG A 15 -2.87 7.00 5.25
C ARG A 15 -1.82 6.53 4.26
N VAL A 16 -0.56 6.85 4.53
CA VAL A 16 0.56 6.49 3.68
C VAL A 16 1.39 5.43 4.40
N GLY A 17 1.83 4.40 3.68
CA GLY A 17 2.71 3.39 4.26
C GLY A 17 3.25 2.40 3.23
N PRO A 18 4.18 1.53 3.63
CA PRO A 18 4.81 0.57 2.72
C PRO A 18 3.92 -0.65 2.42
N ALA A 19 4.22 -1.29 1.28
CA ALA A 19 3.82 -2.67 1.04
C ALA A 19 4.80 -3.64 1.69
N GLY A 20 4.30 -4.46 2.63
CA GLY A 20 5.12 -5.38 3.40
C GLY A 20 6.02 -4.70 4.44
N TRP A 21 6.62 -5.53 5.29
CA TRP A 21 7.53 -5.08 6.35
C TRP A 21 8.61 -6.12 6.70
N SER A 22 8.46 -7.38 6.31
CA SER A 22 9.45 -8.43 6.62
C SER A 22 10.46 -8.58 5.48
N TYR A 23 11.40 -7.64 5.40
CA TYR A 23 12.44 -7.60 4.37
C TYR A 23 13.84 -7.66 5.01
N GLU A 24 14.69 -8.59 4.56
CA GLU A 24 16.02 -8.78 5.14
C GLU A 24 16.96 -7.61 4.86
N ASP A 25 16.88 -7.04 3.64
CA ASP A 25 17.66 -5.89 3.18
C ASP A 25 17.32 -4.59 3.92
N TRP A 26 16.29 -4.58 4.75
CA TRP A 26 15.92 -3.44 5.59
C TRP A 26 16.69 -3.39 6.91
N ASN A 27 17.37 -4.48 7.30
CA ASN A 27 18.17 -4.52 8.52
C ASN A 27 19.39 -3.61 8.43
N GLY A 28 19.51 -2.66 9.38
CA GLY A 28 20.56 -1.65 9.36
C GLY A 28 20.28 -0.47 8.42
N ILE A 29 19.19 -0.50 7.66
CA ILE A 29 18.74 0.61 6.80
C ILE A 29 17.45 1.21 7.36
N VAL A 30 16.35 0.46 7.35
CA VAL A 30 15.08 0.90 7.94
C VAL A 30 15.04 0.52 9.42
N TYR A 31 15.47 -0.70 9.74
CA TYR A 31 15.46 -1.24 11.08
C TYR A 31 16.80 -1.04 11.78
N PRO A 32 16.81 -0.91 13.12
CA PRO A 32 18.05 -0.85 13.88
C PRO A 32 18.98 -2.03 13.55
N SER A 33 20.27 -1.75 13.38
CA SER A 33 21.29 -2.79 13.14
C SER A 33 21.36 -3.79 14.29
N ARG A 34 21.09 -3.34 15.52
CA ARG A 34 20.89 -4.19 16.70
C ARG A 34 19.45 -4.12 17.14
N ARG A 35 18.70 -5.20 16.89
CA ARG A 35 17.30 -5.31 17.27
C ARG A 35 17.17 -5.46 18.79
N PRO A 36 16.42 -4.60 19.49
CA PRO A 36 16.17 -4.77 20.92
C PRO A 36 15.35 -6.04 21.19
N ALA A 37 15.36 -6.50 22.44
CA ALA A 37 14.52 -7.62 22.86
C ALA A 37 13.04 -7.31 22.58
N GLY A 38 12.34 -8.26 21.96
CA GLY A 38 10.92 -8.11 21.61
C GLY A 38 10.62 -7.29 20.36
N PHE A 39 11.65 -6.85 19.61
CA PHE A 39 11.50 -6.13 18.34
C PHE A 39 10.59 -6.87 17.37
N HIS A 40 9.68 -6.12 16.74
CA HIS A 40 8.84 -6.61 15.66
C HIS A 40 8.67 -5.50 14.64
N GLU A 41 8.93 -5.83 13.38
CA GLU A 41 8.96 -4.91 12.25
C GLU A 41 7.65 -4.12 12.12
N ALA A 42 6.49 -4.78 12.21
CA ALA A 42 5.21 -4.09 12.12
C ALA A 42 4.96 -3.12 13.29
N ALA A 43 5.43 -3.45 14.50
CA ALA A 43 5.31 -2.55 15.65
C ALA A 43 6.19 -1.32 15.45
N TYR A 44 7.43 -1.53 14.99
CA TYR A 44 8.36 -0.46 14.67
C TYR A 44 7.82 0.48 13.58
N LEU A 45 7.26 -0.06 12.50
CA LEU A 45 6.68 0.77 11.43
C LEU A 45 5.42 1.53 11.88
N ALA A 46 4.67 1.02 12.85
CA ALA A 46 3.49 1.70 13.39
C ALA A 46 3.81 2.98 14.18
N ASP A 47 5.08 3.20 14.55
CA ASP A 47 5.57 4.47 15.10
C ASP A 47 5.70 5.59 14.05
N PHE A 48 5.67 5.25 12.75
CA PHE A 48 5.90 6.18 11.64
C PHE A 48 4.74 6.23 10.65
N PHE A 49 3.95 5.16 10.57
CA PHE A 49 2.88 5.01 9.59
C PHE A 49 1.58 4.56 10.26
N ASP A 50 0.46 5.07 9.75
CA ASP A 50 -0.88 4.66 10.18
C ASP A 50 -1.46 3.52 9.32
N THR A 51 -0.66 2.95 8.41
CA THR A 51 -1.03 1.81 7.59
C THR A 51 0.18 1.04 7.08
N ILE A 52 0.03 -0.26 6.91
CA ILE A 52 0.93 -1.12 6.13
C ILE A 52 0.11 -2.14 5.33
N GLU A 53 0.56 -2.53 4.14
CA GLU A 53 -0.11 -3.56 3.33
C GLU A 53 0.46 -4.96 3.63
N VAL A 54 -0.40 -5.86 4.08
CA VAL A 54 -0.10 -7.29 4.25
C VAL A 54 0.09 -7.92 2.88
N ASN A 55 1.32 -8.35 2.61
CA ASN A 55 1.68 -9.00 1.35
C ASN A 55 1.79 -10.54 1.50
N THR A 56 1.98 -11.06 2.70
CA THR A 56 2.06 -12.52 2.94
C THR A 56 0.76 -13.25 2.58
N SER A 57 -0.39 -12.58 2.73
CA SER A 57 -1.70 -13.11 2.32
C SER A 57 -1.84 -13.33 0.81
N PHE A 58 -0.93 -12.77 0.00
CA PHE A 58 -0.89 -13.01 -1.44
C PHE A 58 -0.48 -14.44 -1.79
N TYR A 59 0.37 -15.07 -0.98
CA TYR A 59 0.93 -16.40 -1.27
C TYR A 59 0.15 -17.53 -0.60
N TYR A 60 -0.34 -17.28 0.61
CA TYR A 60 -1.11 -18.23 1.42
C TYR A 60 -2.21 -17.48 2.18
N PRO A 61 -3.33 -18.13 2.55
CA PRO A 61 -4.33 -17.49 3.38
C PRO A 61 -3.70 -17.06 4.71
N LEU A 62 -4.08 -15.87 5.19
CA LEU A 62 -3.60 -15.35 6.46
C LEU A 62 -4.03 -16.29 7.59
N ARG A 63 -3.13 -16.56 8.54
CA ARG A 63 -3.49 -17.33 9.74
C ARG A 63 -4.15 -16.39 10.76
N PRO A 64 -5.31 -16.76 11.35
CA PRO A 64 -5.98 -15.92 12.35
C PRO A 64 -5.10 -15.52 13.53
N ASP A 65 -4.22 -16.43 13.99
CA ASP A 65 -3.33 -16.15 15.12
C ASP A 65 -2.27 -15.07 14.78
N HIS A 66 -1.75 -15.05 13.55
CA HIS A 66 -0.84 -13.99 13.10
C HIS A 66 -1.58 -12.65 13.04
N ALA A 67 -2.82 -12.64 12.56
CA ALA A 67 -3.65 -11.44 12.53
C ALA A 67 -3.86 -10.88 13.95
N ARG A 68 -4.20 -11.73 14.93
CA ARG A 68 -4.34 -11.31 16.34
C ARG A 68 -3.04 -10.77 16.91
N GLN A 69 -1.93 -11.48 16.67
CA GLN A 69 -0.62 -11.01 17.12
C GLN A 69 -0.29 -9.64 16.53
N TRP A 70 -0.56 -9.40 15.25
CA TRP A 70 -0.30 -8.08 14.66
C TRP A 70 -1.17 -6.98 15.27
N LEU A 71 -2.43 -7.26 15.60
CA LEU A 71 -3.29 -6.31 16.33
C LEU A 71 -2.65 -5.89 17.64
N ASP A 72 -2.16 -6.84 18.44
CA ASP A 72 -1.48 -6.54 19.70
C ASP A 72 -0.21 -5.71 19.50
N ARG A 73 0.57 -6.04 18.45
CA ARG A 73 1.84 -5.37 18.15
C ARG A 73 1.67 -3.90 17.74
N VAL A 74 0.56 -3.56 17.08
CA VAL A 74 0.29 -2.19 16.62
C VAL A 74 -0.70 -1.44 17.52
N ALA A 75 -1.11 -2.03 18.64
CA ALA A 75 -2.16 -1.48 19.52
C ALA A 75 -1.85 -0.09 20.09
N HIS A 76 -0.57 0.29 20.17
CA HIS A 76 -0.15 1.63 20.60
C HIS A 76 -0.57 2.73 19.60
N ASN A 77 -0.73 2.40 18.32
CA ASN A 77 -1.28 3.30 17.30
C ASN A 77 -2.78 2.99 17.09
N LEU A 78 -3.62 3.74 17.81
CA LEU A 78 -5.09 3.60 17.75
C LEU A 78 -5.65 3.88 16.36
N SER A 79 -5.00 4.75 15.59
CA SER A 79 -5.40 5.09 14.23
C SER A 79 -5.05 3.99 13.23
N PHE A 80 -4.09 3.11 13.52
CA PHE A 80 -3.51 2.17 12.56
C PHE A 80 -4.55 1.30 11.86
N LEU A 81 -4.41 1.10 10.54
CA LEU A 81 -5.21 0.15 9.74
C LEU A 81 -4.30 -0.70 8.86
N PHE A 82 -4.62 -1.98 8.70
CA PHE A 82 -4.00 -2.84 7.70
C PHE A 82 -4.76 -2.76 6.38
N THR A 83 -4.03 -2.79 5.27
CA THR A 83 -4.59 -3.26 4.00
C THR A 83 -4.00 -4.64 3.71
N ALA A 84 -4.63 -5.47 2.88
CA ALA A 84 -4.12 -6.81 2.62
C ALA A 84 -4.37 -7.24 1.18
N LYS A 85 -3.42 -7.93 0.56
CA LYS A 85 -3.67 -8.60 -0.72
C LYS A 85 -4.58 -9.80 -0.54
N LEU A 86 -5.51 -9.97 -1.47
CA LEU A 86 -6.22 -11.24 -1.61
C LEU A 86 -5.24 -12.31 -2.11
N TRP A 87 -5.47 -13.55 -1.67
CA TRP A 87 -4.67 -14.71 -2.08
C TRP A 87 -4.67 -14.87 -3.60
N GLN A 88 -3.49 -15.03 -4.21
CA GLN A 88 -3.29 -15.07 -5.66
C GLN A 88 -4.10 -16.16 -6.36
N LYS A 89 -4.54 -17.18 -5.63
CA LYS A 89 -5.44 -18.23 -6.11
C LYS A 89 -6.75 -17.67 -6.71
N PHE A 90 -7.21 -16.52 -6.21
CA PHE A 90 -8.42 -15.85 -6.71
C PHE A 90 -8.16 -14.85 -7.83
N THR A 91 -6.96 -14.28 -7.94
CA THR A 91 -6.68 -13.18 -8.90
C THR A 91 -5.78 -13.58 -10.06
N HIS A 92 -4.77 -14.44 -9.82
CA HIS A 92 -3.79 -14.87 -10.82
C HIS A 92 -4.14 -16.26 -11.34
N GLU A 93 -4.30 -17.25 -10.45
CA GLU A 93 -4.56 -18.64 -10.84
C GLU A 93 -6.02 -18.89 -11.23
N GLN A 94 -6.95 -18.09 -10.68
CA GLN A 94 -8.40 -18.22 -10.89
C GLN A 94 -8.93 -19.63 -10.57
N SER A 95 -8.36 -20.26 -9.54
CA SER A 95 -8.59 -21.66 -9.15
C SER A 95 -9.18 -21.80 -7.73
N GLY A 96 -9.57 -20.68 -7.10
CA GLY A 96 -10.05 -20.66 -5.71
C GLY A 96 -11.34 -21.45 -5.51
N THR A 97 -11.32 -22.45 -4.63
CA THR A 97 -12.45 -23.28 -4.21
C THR A 97 -13.23 -22.64 -3.06
N LEU A 98 -14.33 -23.26 -2.62
CA LEU A 98 -15.07 -22.83 -1.42
C LEU A 98 -14.23 -22.95 -0.14
N ALA A 99 -13.42 -24.01 -0.02
CA ALA A 99 -12.53 -24.19 1.12
C ALA A 99 -11.44 -23.09 1.18
N ASP A 100 -10.90 -22.71 0.03
CA ASP A 100 -9.93 -21.61 -0.05
C ASP A 100 -10.55 -20.26 0.36
N GLU A 101 -11.80 -20.03 -0.03
CA GLU A 101 -12.52 -18.81 0.36
C GLU A 101 -12.76 -18.78 1.86
N GLN A 102 -13.17 -19.91 2.44
CA GLN A 102 -13.33 -20.03 3.88
C GLN A 102 -12.01 -19.73 4.61
N ALA A 103 -10.88 -20.26 4.13
CA ALA A 103 -9.57 -19.98 4.72
C ALA A 103 -9.19 -18.49 4.66
N VAL A 104 -9.45 -17.81 3.54
CA VAL A 104 -9.24 -16.35 3.42
C VAL A 104 -10.12 -15.59 4.40
N ARG A 105 -11.42 -15.94 4.47
CA ARG A 105 -12.39 -15.31 5.36
C ARG A 105 -12.01 -15.47 6.82
N GLU A 106 -11.59 -16.66 7.23
CA GLU A 106 -11.12 -16.93 8.58
C GLU A 106 -9.85 -16.15 8.90
N GLY A 107 -8.90 -16.08 7.96
CA GLY A 107 -7.66 -15.33 8.11
C GLY A 107 -7.85 -13.83 8.36
N PHE A 108 -8.78 -13.21 7.64
CA PHE A 108 -9.09 -11.79 7.78
C PHE A 108 -10.06 -11.46 8.91
N ARG A 109 -10.79 -12.46 9.45
CA ARG A 109 -11.81 -12.26 10.49
C ARG A 109 -11.30 -11.44 11.69
N PRO A 110 -10.12 -11.71 12.29
CA PRO A 110 -9.66 -10.91 13.43
C PRO A 110 -9.48 -9.43 13.09
N LEU A 111 -8.95 -9.12 11.90
CA LEU A 111 -8.76 -7.73 11.47
C LEU A 111 -10.10 -7.04 11.17
N LEU A 112 -11.08 -7.77 10.61
CA LEU A 112 -12.43 -7.26 10.36
C LEU A 112 -13.18 -6.96 11.67
N GLU A 113 -13.19 -7.91 12.60
CA GLU A 113 -13.84 -7.77 13.91
C GLU A 113 -13.25 -6.61 14.72
N ALA A 114 -11.93 -6.43 14.67
CA ALA A 114 -11.24 -5.32 15.31
C ALA A 114 -11.40 -3.97 14.57
N GLN A 115 -12.08 -3.95 13.41
CA GLN A 115 -12.19 -2.79 12.52
C GLN A 115 -10.83 -2.23 12.06
N LYS A 116 -9.84 -3.13 11.94
CA LYS A 116 -8.45 -2.81 11.56
C LYS A 116 -8.12 -3.23 10.14
N LEU A 117 -9.03 -3.89 9.40
CA LEU A 117 -8.89 -4.14 7.96
C LEU A 117 -9.50 -2.98 7.16
N GLY A 118 -8.64 -2.12 6.62
CA GLY A 118 -9.02 -0.94 5.85
C GLY A 118 -9.35 -1.23 4.38
N ALA A 119 -8.68 -2.20 3.77
CA ALA A 119 -8.93 -2.62 2.39
C ALA A 119 -8.40 -4.03 2.09
N VAL A 120 -9.08 -4.75 1.20
CA VAL A 120 -8.61 -6.00 0.58
C VAL A 120 -8.33 -5.76 -0.89
N LEU A 121 -7.06 -5.85 -1.28
CA LEU A 121 -6.57 -5.58 -2.63
C LEU A 121 -6.68 -6.83 -3.52
N LEU A 122 -7.53 -6.74 -4.54
CA LEU A 122 -7.62 -7.68 -5.66
C LEU A 122 -6.70 -7.19 -6.79
N GLN A 123 -5.42 -7.56 -6.70
CA GLN A 123 -4.45 -7.24 -7.73
C GLN A 123 -4.41 -8.31 -8.82
N PHE A 124 -4.65 -7.91 -10.07
CA PHE A 124 -4.59 -8.76 -11.25
C PHE A 124 -3.30 -8.52 -12.05
N PRO A 125 -2.75 -9.55 -12.72
CA PRO A 125 -1.53 -9.42 -13.52
C PRO A 125 -1.75 -8.59 -14.79
N TYR A 126 -0.66 -8.16 -15.44
CA TYR A 126 -0.74 -7.43 -16.72
C TYR A 126 -1.48 -8.21 -17.82
N SER A 127 -1.33 -9.54 -17.86
CA SER A 127 -2.01 -10.44 -18.80
C SER A 127 -3.53 -10.50 -18.63
N PHE A 128 -4.07 -9.98 -17.52
CA PHE A 128 -5.51 -9.90 -17.30
C PHE A 128 -6.09 -8.74 -18.11
N HIS A 129 -6.41 -8.99 -19.37
CA HIS A 129 -7.05 -8.00 -20.25
C HIS A 129 -8.57 -7.99 -20.10
N ARG A 130 -9.23 -6.85 -20.28
CA ARG A 130 -10.70 -6.75 -20.33
C ARG A 130 -11.27 -7.52 -21.53
N THR A 131 -12.01 -8.58 -21.23
CA THR A 131 -12.76 -9.45 -22.15
C THR A 131 -14.06 -9.86 -21.45
N ALA A 132 -15.04 -10.42 -22.16
CA ALA A 132 -16.26 -10.92 -21.51
C ALA A 132 -15.95 -11.96 -20.41
N LYS A 133 -15.01 -12.87 -20.66
CA LYS A 133 -14.57 -13.89 -19.70
C LYS A 133 -13.94 -13.27 -18.44
N SER A 134 -13.01 -12.33 -18.61
CA SER A 134 -12.34 -11.70 -17.47
C SER A 134 -13.24 -10.76 -16.67
N VAL A 135 -14.21 -10.10 -17.31
CA VAL A 135 -15.25 -9.35 -16.61
C VAL A 135 -16.13 -10.28 -15.76
N ALA A 136 -16.53 -11.43 -16.30
CA ALA A 136 -17.29 -12.43 -15.53
C ALA A 136 -16.46 -12.99 -14.35
N ALA A 137 -15.18 -13.31 -14.57
CA ALA A 137 -14.29 -13.77 -13.52
C ALA A 137 -14.10 -12.72 -12.41
N LEU A 138 -13.93 -11.44 -12.78
CA LEU A 138 -13.84 -10.36 -11.81
C LEU A 138 -15.12 -10.24 -10.99
N ARG A 139 -16.30 -10.24 -11.63
CA ARG A 139 -17.60 -10.19 -10.94
C ARG A 139 -17.73 -11.33 -9.92
N ALA A 140 -17.38 -12.55 -10.33
CA ALA A 140 -17.43 -13.71 -9.44
C ALA A 140 -16.56 -13.53 -8.19
N VAL A 141 -15.33 -13.02 -8.32
CA VAL A 141 -14.47 -12.77 -7.14
C VAL A 141 -15.00 -11.62 -6.28
N LEU A 142 -15.53 -10.56 -6.89
CA LEU A 142 -16.15 -9.46 -6.13
C LEU A 142 -17.35 -9.93 -5.31
N ASP A 143 -18.24 -10.72 -5.93
CA ASP A 143 -19.45 -11.22 -5.27
C ASP A 143 -19.09 -12.19 -4.13
N ARG A 144 -18.01 -12.97 -4.29
CA ARG A 144 -17.49 -13.90 -3.26
C ARG A 144 -16.93 -13.21 -2.02
N PHE A 145 -16.50 -11.96 -2.08
CA PHE A 145 -15.92 -11.25 -0.94
C PHE A 145 -16.60 -9.90 -0.68
N ALA A 146 -17.87 -9.77 -1.08
CA ALA A 146 -18.62 -8.51 -1.08
C ALA A 146 -18.81 -7.89 0.33
N ASP A 147 -18.65 -8.68 1.39
CA ASP A 147 -18.70 -8.25 2.79
C ASP A 147 -17.39 -7.61 3.29
N MET A 148 -16.34 -7.57 2.46
CA MET A 148 -15.05 -6.98 2.79
C MET A 148 -14.83 -5.63 2.07
N PRO A 149 -13.95 -4.75 2.58
CA PRO A 149 -13.64 -3.48 1.93
C PRO A 149 -12.75 -3.68 0.69
N LEU A 150 -13.34 -4.12 -0.42
CA LEU A 150 -12.58 -4.51 -1.61
C LEU A 150 -12.02 -3.33 -2.41
N VAL A 151 -10.84 -3.52 -2.99
CA VAL A 151 -10.20 -2.62 -3.94
C VAL A 151 -9.65 -3.42 -5.11
N VAL A 152 -9.90 -2.98 -6.35
CA VAL A 152 -9.40 -3.64 -7.56
C VAL A 152 -8.20 -2.91 -8.15
N GLU A 153 -7.16 -3.66 -8.48
CA GLU A 153 -6.00 -3.19 -9.23
C GLU A 153 -5.84 -3.98 -10.53
N VAL A 154 -5.82 -3.25 -11.65
CA VAL A 154 -5.63 -3.77 -13.00
C VAL A 154 -4.50 -3.00 -13.68
N ARG A 155 -3.68 -3.70 -14.45
CA ARG A 155 -2.43 -3.14 -15.00
C ARG A 155 -2.49 -2.81 -16.49
N HIS A 156 -3.50 -3.30 -17.21
CA HIS A 156 -3.63 -3.15 -18.66
C HIS A 156 -4.69 -2.10 -19.03
N ALA A 157 -4.40 -1.26 -20.03
CA ALA A 157 -5.21 -0.11 -20.43
C ALA A 157 -6.58 -0.49 -21.02
N SER A 158 -6.82 -1.75 -21.39
CA SER A 158 -8.17 -2.21 -21.79
C SER A 158 -9.19 -2.13 -20.65
N TRP A 159 -8.77 -1.99 -19.40
CA TRP A 159 -9.64 -1.71 -18.26
C TRP A 159 -9.90 -0.23 -18.00
N ASN A 160 -9.27 0.70 -18.73
CA ASN A 160 -9.63 2.11 -18.64
C ASN A 160 -10.94 2.36 -19.41
N ASP A 161 -12.03 1.86 -18.84
CA ASP A 161 -13.33 1.77 -19.46
C ASP A 161 -14.42 2.22 -18.47
N LYS A 162 -15.39 3.00 -18.98
CA LYS A 162 -16.46 3.60 -18.16
C LYS A 162 -17.38 2.55 -17.52
N GLU A 163 -17.68 1.46 -18.22
CA GLU A 163 -18.59 0.42 -17.73
C GLU A 163 -17.92 -0.39 -16.63
N PHE A 164 -16.60 -0.63 -16.75
CA PHE A 164 -15.82 -1.24 -15.68
C PHE A 164 -15.86 -0.39 -14.40
N TYR A 165 -15.60 0.92 -14.50
CA TYR A 165 -15.64 1.81 -13.34
C TYR A 165 -17.04 1.88 -12.69
N ALA A 166 -18.10 1.94 -13.51
CA ALA A 166 -19.47 1.90 -13.01
C ALA A 166 -19.77 0.57 -12.28
N MET A 167 -19.36 -0.56 -12.86
CA MET A 167 -19.60 -1.90 -12.31
C MET A 167 -19.00 -2.10 -10.91
N ILE A 168 -17.77 -1.61 -10.68
CA ILE A 168 -17.14 -1.69 -9.36
C ILE A 168 -17.72 -0.65 -8.39
N ALA A 169 -18.09 0.54 -8.88
CA ALA A 169 -18.71 1.58 -8.05
C ALA A 169 -20.08 1.17 -7.52
N GLU A 170 -20.91 0.53 -8.34
CA GLU A 170 -22.21 -0.03 -7.95
C GLU A 170 -22.09 -1.08 -6.82
N ARG A 171 -20.92 -1.73 -6.70
CA ARG A 171 -20.61 -2.70 -5.64
C ARG A 171 -19.93 -2.09 -4.42
N GLY A 172 -19.70 -0.76 -4.41
CA GLY A 172 -18.94 -0.10 -3.35
C GLY A 172 -17.46 -0.51 -3.32
N VAL A 173 -16.91 -0.95 -4.45
CA VAL A 173 -15.53 -1.45 -4.58
C VAL A 173 -14.60 -0.31 -5.01
N GLY A 174 -13.50 -0.12 -4.29
CA GLY A 174 -12.50 0.89 -4.59
C GLY A 174 -11.68 0.55 -5.84
N PHE A 175 -11.17 1.59 -6.50
CA PHE A 175 -10.25 1.46 -7.62
C PHE A 175 -8.84 1.84 -7.18
N CYS A 176 -7.87 0.96 -7.44
CA CYS A 176 -6.46 1.22 -7.18
C CYS A 176 -5.85 2.03 -8.33
N ASN A 177 -5.50 3.28 -8.03
CA ASN A 177 -4.72 4.12 -8.94
C ASN A 177 -3.23 3.73 -8.81
N ILE A 178 -2.56 3.44 -9.92
CA ILE A 178 -1.19 2.91 -9.88
C ILE A 178 -0.17 3.80 -10.58
N ASP A 179 1.05 3.82 -10.05
CA ASP A 179 2.27 4.19 -10.76
C ASP A 179 3.09 2.93 -11.05
N GLN A 180 3.51 2.77 -12.29
CA GLN A 180 4.32 1.66 -12.78
C GLN A 180 5.05 2.11 -14.06
N PRO A 181 6.08 1.37 -14.53
CA PRO A 181 6.62 1.53 -15.86
C PRO A 181 5.55 1.49 -16.95
N LEU A 182 5.57 2.50 -17.82
CA LEU A 182 4.63 2.65 -18.92
C LEU A 182 5.18 2.00 -20.19
N ILE A 183 4.88 0.72 -20.39
CA ILE A 183 5.33 -0.07 -21.53
C ILE A 183 4.10 -0.62 -22.25
N GLY A 184 4.09 -0.54 -23.59
CA GLY A 184 2.98 -1.03 -24.41
C GLY A 184 1.63 -0.42 -24.00
N ARG A 185 0.72 -1.28 -23.53
CA ARG A 185 -0.63 -0.89 -23.08
C ARG A 185 -0.77 -0.88 -21.56
N SER A 186 0.29 -0.53 -20.83
CA SER A 186 0.19 -0.23 -19.39
C SER A 186 -0.92 0.79 -19.11
N LEU A 187 -1.70 0.54 -18.06
CA LEU A 187 -2.61 1.52 -17.50
C LEU A 187 -1.78 2.71 -16.99
N ARG A 188 -2.16 3.93 -17.40
CA ARG A 188 -1.52 5.19 -17.00
C ARG A 188 -2.01 5.64 -15.62
N PRO A 189 -1.25 6.48 -14.89
CA PRO A 189 -1.69 7.08 -13.63
C PRO A 189 -3.04 7.81 -13.76
N THR A 190 -3.94 7.59 -12.81
CA THR A 190 -5.23 8.27 -12.72
C THR A 190 -5.46 8.81 -11.30
N SER A 191 -6.61 9.47 -11.07
CA SER A 191 -7.06 9.91 -9.74
C SER A 191 -8.54 9.60 -9.54
N ARG A 192 -8.96 8.38 -9.90
CA ARG A 192 -10.35 7.94 -9.83
C ARG A 192 -10.68 7.48 -8.41
N SER A 193 -11.91 7.77 -8.00
CA SER A 193 -12.52 7.22 -6.78
C SER A 193 -13.85 6.60 -7.18
N THR A 194 -14.06 5.34 -6.79
CA THR A 194 -15.26 4.55 -7.11
C THR A 194 -16.01 4.10 -5.87
N ALA A 195 -15.44 4.31 -4.67
CA ALA A 195 -16.02 3.88 -3.41
C ALA A 195 -15.48 4.72 -2.24
N ALA A 196 -15.94 4.41 -1.02
CA ALA A 196 -15.46 5.05 0.20
C ALA A 196 -13.96 4.80 0.47
N ALA A 197 -13.40 3.69 -0.04
CA ALA A 197 -11.97 3.39 0.01
C ALA A 197 -11.27 3.96 -1.23
N GLY A 198 -10.49 5.02 -1.04
CA GLY A 198 -9.51 5.49 -2.02
C GLY A 198 -8.25 4.65 -1.91
N TYR A 199 -7.63 4.30 -3.04
CA TYR A 199 -6.43 3.48 -3.02
C TYR A 199 -5.44 3.90 -4.11
N ILE A 200 -4.19 4.04 -3.73
CA ILE A 200 -3.08 4.42 -4.60
C ILE A 200 -1.89 3.50 -4.30
N ARG A 201 -1.22 2.99 -5.35
CA ARG A 201 0.03 2.23 -5.20
C ARG A 201 1.12 2.77 -6.11
N LEU A 202 2.30 2.97 -5.54
CA LEU A 202 3.48 3.47 -6.23
C LEU A 202 4.50 2.33 -6.33
N HIS A 203 4.69 1.75 -7.53
CA HIS A 203 5.57 0.60 -7.68
C HIS A 203 7.02 0.92 -8.05
N GLY A 204 7.32 2.17 -8.39
CA GLY A 204 8.56 2.56 -9.05
C GLY A 204 8.38 2.66 -10.57
N ARG A 205 9.40 3.20 -11.25
CA ARG A 205 9.45 3.36 -12.71
C ARG A 205 10.71 2.74 -13.30
N ARG A 206 11.13 1.60 -12.76
CA ARG A 206 12.29 0.90 -13.29
C ARG A 206 11.90 0.10 -14.53
N TYR A 207 12.32 0.54 -15.71
CA TYR A 207 11.87 0.00 -17.00
C TYR A 207 12.61 -1.26 -17.46
N ASP A 208 13.91 -1.37 -17.14
CA ASP A 208 14.82 -2.42 -17.60
C ASP A 208 14.47 -3.81 -17.05
N SER A 209 14.05 -3.91 -15.80
CA SER A 209 13.75 -5.20 -15.16
C SER A 209 12.25 -5.54 -15.11
N TRP A 210 11.34 -4.60 -15.43
CA TRP A 210 9.90 -4.73 -15.13
C TRP A 210 9.20 -5.94 -15.78
N PHE A 211 9.55 -6.26 -17.03
CA PHE A 211 9.11 -7.45 -17.75
C PHE A 211 10.27 -8.42 -18.04
N SER A 212 11.42 -8.22 -17.40
CA SER A 212 12.57 -9.09 -17.64
C SER A 212 12.30 -10.46 -17.01
N ASP A 213 12.24 -11.49 -17.85
CA ASP A 213 12.23 -12.89 -17.42
C ASP A 213 13.66 -13.43 -17.24
N ASP A 214 14.66 -12.55 -17.18
CA ASP A 214 16.04 -12.92 -16.92
C ASP A 214 16.18 -13.52 -15.51
N PRO A 215 16.48 -14.83 -15.39
CA PRO A 215 16.61 -15.50 -14.11
C PRO A 215 17.78 -14.99 -13.27
N THR A 216 18.70 -14.20 -13.87
CA THR A 216 19.83 -13.58 -13.18
C THR A 216 19.48 -12.24 -12.53
N THR A 217 18.33 -11.64 -12.84
CA THR A 217 17.85 -10.41 -12.20
C THR A 217 16.91 -10.76 -11.03
N PRO A 218 17.29 -10.48 -9.77
CA PRO A 218 16.43 -10.74 -8.63
C PRO A 218 15.05 -10.05 -8.77
N PRO A 219 13.92 -10.69 -8.43
CA PRO A 219 12.59 -10.10 -8.61
C PRO A 219 12.39 -8.73 -7.95
N GLU A 220 13.05 -8.50 -6.81
CA GLU A 220 13.05 -7.25 -6.05
C GLU A 220 13.69 -6.07 -6.80
N GLU A 221 14.57 -6.34 -7.77
CA GLU A 221 15.19 -5.32 -8.60
C GLU A 221 14.14 -4.55 -9.42
N ARG A 222 12.98 -5.14 -9.73
CA ARG A 222 11.85 -4.44 -10.39
C ARG A 222 11.33 -3.26 -9.56
N TYR A 223 11.50 -3.33 -8.24
CA TYR A 223 11.06 -2.33 -7.28
C TYR A 223 12.19 -1.40 -6.82
N ASN A 224 13.40 -1.55 -7.39
CA ASN A 224 14.55 -0.70 -7.13
C ASN A 224 14.38 0.65 -7.83
N TYR A 225 13.60 1.53 -7.21
CA TYR A 225 13.34 2.87 -7.70
C TYR A 225 13.14 3.81 -6.51
N LEU A 226 13.83 4.95 -6.52
CA LEU A 226 13.60 6.02 -5.56
C LEU A 226 12.95 7.18 -6.31
N TYR A 227 11.69 7.47 -6.01
CA TYR A 227 11.00 8.58 -6.64
C TYR A 227 11.66 9.90 -6.27
N ARG A 228 11.84 10.75 -7.28
CA ARG A 228 12.27 12.14 -7.07
C ARG A 228 11.09 13.00 -6.59
N GLU A 229 11.39 14.11 -5.91
CA GLU A 229 10.35 14.99 -5.38
C GLU A 229 9.38 15.50 -6.47
N ASP A 230 9.89 15.89 -7.63
CA ASP A 230 9.08 16.33 -8.78
C ASP A 230 8.21 15.21 -9.37
N GLU A 231 8.54 13.93 -9.13
CA GLU A 231 7.69 12.80 -9.47
C GLU A 231 6.61 12.53 -8.41
N LEU A 232 6.90 12.84 -7.14
CA LEU A 232 5.95 12.73 -6.03
C LEU A 232 4.93 13.87 -6.02
N GLN A 233 5.28 15.07 -6.46
CA GLN A 233 4.37 16.24 -6.48
C GLN A 233 3.07 15.98 -7.29
N PRO A 234 3.13 15.49 -8.55
CA PRO A 234 1.92 15.11 -9.29
C PRO A 234 1.11 13.99 -8.60
N TRP A 235 1.75 13.14 -7.80
CA TRP A 235 1.07 12.11 -7.02
C TRP A 235 0.39 12.69 -5.79
N ALA A 236 1.01 13.63 -5.07
CA ALA A 236 0.38 14.36 -3.97
C ALA A 236 -0.93 15.04 -4.42
N GLU A 237 -0.94 15.65 -5.62
CA GLU A 237 -2.17 16.21 -6.20
C GLU A 237 -3.24 15.14 -6.49
N ARG A 238 -2.85 13.99 -7.05
CA ARG A 238 -3.77 12.87 -7.34
C ARG A 238 -4.34 12.30 -6.04
N ILE A 239 -3.50 12.13 -5.02
CA ILE A 239 -3.88 11.68 -3.68
C ILE A 239 -4.96 12.61 -3.10
N ARG A 240 -4.73 13.93 -3.11
CA ARG A 240 -5.73 14.91 -2.65
C ARG A 240 -7.05 14.81 -3.42
N LYS A 241 -7.00 14.62 -4.75
CA LYS A 241 -8.21 14.45 -5.59
C LYS A 241 -9.00 13.19 -5.25
N VAL A 242 -8.32 12.09 -4.93
CA VAL A 242 -8.94 10.83 -4.50
C VAL A 242 -9.51 10.98 -3.08
N ALA A 243 -8.76 11.59 -2.17
CA ALA A 243 -9.16 11.81 -0.77
C ALA A 243 -10.38 12.74 -0.63
N ALA A 244 -10.52 13.74 -1.51
CA ALA A 244 -11.71 14.60 -1.54
C ALA A 244 -13.02 13.85 -1.87
N ARG A 245 -12.94 12.61 -2.39
CA ARG A 245 -14.08 11.79 -2.81
C ARG A 245 -14.21 10.47 -2.06
N SER A 246 -13.30 10.19 -1.14
CA SER A 246 -13.20 8.92 -0.41
C SER A 246 -13.23 9.20 1.09
N ARG A 247 -13.73 8.28 1.92
CA ARG A 247 -13.71 8.43 3.39
C ARG A 247 -12.30 8.24 3.94
N THR A 248 -11.60 7.25 3.42
CA THR A 248 -10.21 6.93 3.76
C THR A 248 -9.46 6.62 2.47
N THR A 249 -8.28 7.21 2.30
CA THR A 249 -7.40 6.97 1.16
C THR A 249 -6.12 6.31 1.64
N PHE A 250 -5.85 5.11 1.14
CA PHE A 250 -4.61 4.38 1.38
C PHE A 250 -3.62 4.66 0.24
N VAL A 251 -2.40 5.05 0.59
CA VAL A 251 -1.31 5.29 -0.36
C VAL A 251 -0.18 4.33 0.00
N ILE A 252 0.05 3.34 -0.84
CA ILE A 252 1.00 2.27 -0.57
C ILE A 252 2.24 2.43 -1.46
N THR A 253 3.40 2.60 -0.84
CA THR A 253 4.70 2.59 -1.54
C THR A 253 5.21 1.16 -1.63
N ASN A 254 5.41 0.69 -2.86
CA ASN A 254 5.77 -0.70 -3.16
C ASN A 254 7.15 -0.82 -3.83
N ASN A 255 7.88 0.29 -3.94
CA ASN A 255 9.27 0.37 -4.38
C ASN A 255 10.24 0.02 -3.24
N HIS A 256 10.11 -1.19 -2.69
CA HIS A 256 10.61 -1.53 -1.35
C HIS A 256 12.12 -1.80 -1.24
N PHE A 257 12.85 -1.94 -2.35
CA PHE A 257 14.27 -2.30 -2.34
C PHE A 257 15.11 -1.32 -1.50
N GLN A 258 15.89 -1.84 -0.55
CA GLN A 258 16.76 -1.08 0.37
C GLN A 258 16.03 0.06 1.10
N GLY A 259 14.77 -0.13 1.46
CA GLY A 259 14.00 0.85 2.24
C GLY A 259 13.49 2.07 1.45
N LYS A 260 13.67 2.13 0.12
CA LYS A 260 13.23 3.25 -0.72
C LYS A 260 11.73 3.56 -0.61
N ALA A 261 10.90 2.55 -0.39
CA ALA A 261 9.47 2.71 -0.10
C ALA A 261 9.20 3.53 1.17
N ILE A 262 10.04 3.37 2.21
CA ILE A 262 9.92 4.12 3.47
C ILE A 262 10.31 5.59 3.24
N VAL A 263 11.38 5.83 2.50
CA VAL A 263 11.83 7.18 2.10
C VAL A 263 10.69 7.92 1.39
N ASN A 264 10.14 7.34 0.34
CA ASN A 264 9.08 7.99 -0.43
C ASN A 264 7.74 8.07 0.32
N ALA A 265 7.44 7.15 1.23
CA ALA A 265 6.25 7.26 2.08
C ALA A 265 6.36 8.47 3.02
N LEU A 266 7.50 8.66 3.69
CA LEU A 266 7.75 9.80 4.58
C LEU A 266 7.73 11.13 3.82
N GLN A 267 8.35 11.18 2.63
CA GLN A 267 8.29 12.35 1.75
C GLN A 267 6.84 12.67 1.36
N LEU A 268 6.03 11.67 1.00
CA LEU A 268 4.61 11.89 0.69
C LEU A 268 3.83 12.39 1.92
N ILE A 269 4.07 11.87 3.11
CA ILE A 269 3.41 12.37 4.34
C ILE A 269 3.76 13.84 4.55
N SER A 270 5.05 14.20 4.42
CA SER A 270 5.49 15.59 4.56
C SER A 270 4.88 16.50 3.48
N LEU A 271 4.90 16.08 2.22
CA LEU A 271 4.29 16.82 1.09
C LEU A 271 2.77 17.01 1.24
N LEU A 272 2.07 16.02 1.79
CA LEU A 272 0.62 16.04 1.95
C LEU A 272 0.19 16.90 3.14
N SER A 273 0.90 16.80 4.26
CA SER A 273 0.62 17.54 5.50
C SER A 273 1.19 18.96 5.51
N GLY A 274 2.23 19.23 4.71
CA GLY A 274 3.01 20.46 4.79
C GLY A 274 3.87 20.56 6.05
N ALA A 275 4.04 19.46 6.79
CA ALA A 275 4.77 19.41 8.05
C ALA A 275 5.99 18.50 7.96
N LYS A 276 6.94 18.73 8.87
CA LYS A 276 8.03 17.80 9.12
C LYS A 276 7.52 16.53 9.81
N VAL A 277 8.16 15.40 9.54
CA VAL A 277 7.75 14.07 9.99
C VAL A 277 8.85 13.40 10.81
N LYS A 278 8.48 12.46 11.66
CA LYS A 278 9.43 11.58 12.34
C LYS A 278 10.07 10.66 11.30
N VAL A 279 11.39 10.52 11.32
CA VAL A 279 12.14 9.70 10.37
C VAL A 279 13.01 8.71 11.14
N PRO A 280 13.04 7.41 10.76
CA PRO A 280 13.99 6.46 11.34
C PRO A 280 15.45 6.93 11.20
N GLU A 281 16.21 6.94 12.28
CA GLU A 281 17.61 7.38 12.29
C GLU A 281 18.49 6.58 11.32
N ALA A 282 18.39 5.25 11.36
CA ALA A 282 19.13 4.37 10.44
C ALA A 282 18.86 4.71 8.97
N LEU A 283 17.65 5.15 8.65
CA LEU A 283 17.26 5.49 7.28
C LEU A 283 17.88 6.82 6.85
N ARG A 284 18.01 7.79 7.76
CA ARG A 284 18.65 9.10 7.47
C ARG A 284 20.14 8.95 7.15
N HIS A 285 20.82 8.00 7.79
CA HIS A 285 22.23 7.71 7.47
C HIS A 285 22.39 7.24 6.02
N GLN A 286 21.45 6.45 5.51
CA GLN A 286 21.47 5.95 4.13
C GLN A 286 20.90 6.97 3.12
N TYR A 287 19.93 7.79 3.54
CA TYR A 287 19.20 8.76 2.71
C TYR A 287 19.18 10.15 3.34
N PRO A 288 20.28 10.93 3.24
CA PRO A 288 20.39 12.25 3.85
C PRO A 288 19.35 13.26 3.34
N GLU A 289 18.73 13.04 2.17
CA GLU A 289 17.66 13.91 1.68
C GLU A 289 16.46 14.02 2.65
N LEU A 290 16.30 13.04 3.56
CA LEU A 290 15.25 13.04 4.57
C LEU A 290 15.45 14.10 5.66
N ASP A 291 16.65 14.68 5.80
CA ASP A 291 16.93 15.74 6.78
C ASP A 291 16.06 16.98 6.55
N SER A 292 15.72 17.26 5.28
CA SER A 292 14.86 18.38 4.90
C SER A 292 13.45 18.27 5.47
N ILE A 293 12.94 17.03 5.62
CA ILE A 293 11.58 16.74 6.10
C ILE A 293 11.54 16.21 7.53
N SER A 294 12.69 15.95 8.16
CA SER A 294 12.74 15.42 9.53
C SER A 294 12.28 16.47 10.56
N SER A 295 11.43 16.04 11.49
CA SER A 295 11.02 16.83 12.67
C SER A 295 12.09 16.87 13.76
N GLU A 296 13.04 15.94 13.71
CA GLU A 296 14.15 15.82 14.66
C GLU A 296 15.45 16.32 14.03
N PRO A 297 16.34 17.00 14.79
CA PRO A 297 17.64 17.42 14.29
C PRO A 297 18.47 16.21 13.84
N ALA A 298 19.44 16.43 12.94
CA ALA A 298 20.45 15.40 12.67
C ALA A 298 21.26 15.19 13.96
N GLN A 299 21.35 13.96 14.44
CA GLN A 299 22.30 13.65 15.51
C GLN A 299 23.68 13.59 14.87
N GLU A 300 24.65 14.35 15.39
CA GLU A 300 26.05 14.13 15.01
C GLU A 300 26.43 12.70 15.38
N PRO A 301 27.17 11.97 14.54
CA PRO A 301 27.65 10.65 14.90
C PRO A 301 28.49 10.77 16.16
N THR A 302 27.93 10.34 17.30
CA THR A 302 28.64 10.34 18.56
C THR A 302 29.80 9.36 18.43
N LEU A 303 31.03 9.89 18.39
CA LEU A 303 32.28 9.11 18.37
C LEU A 303 32.42 8.18 19.60
N PHE A 304 31.56 8.33 20.60
CA PHE A 304 31.51 7.51 21.80
C PHE A 304 30.09 7.01 22.05
N PRO A 305 29.86 5.69 22.16
CA PRO A 305 28.58 5.18 22.62
C PRO A 305 28.35 5.65 24.05
N ASN A 306 27.17 6.20 24.34
CA ASN A 306 26.77 6.55 25.70
C ASN A 306 26.91 5.31 26.60
N PRO A 307 27.54 5.42 27.78
CA PRO A 307 27.66 4.30 28.70
C PRO A 307 26.26 3.81 29.12
N PRO A 308 26.06 2.50 29.30
CA PRO A 308 24.78 1.96 29.74
C PRO A 308 24.39 2.55 31.11
N ARG A 309 23.13 2.97 31.24
CA ARG A 309 22.51 3.27 32.53
C ARG A 309 22.05 1.99 33.22
#